data_AF-A0A3L7TSR8-F1
#
_entry.id   AF-A0A3L7TSR8-F1
#
_cell.length_a   1.000
_cell.length_b   1.000
_cell.length_c   1.000
_cell.angle_alpha   90.00
_cell.angle_beta   90.00
_cell.angle_gamma   90.00
#
_symmetry.space_group_name_H-M   'P 1'
#
loop_
_entity.id
_entity.type
_entity.pdbx_description
1 polymer ?
#
loop_
_entity_poly.entity_id
_entity_poly.type
_entity_poly.pdbx_seq_one_letter_code
_entity_poly.pdbx_strand_id
1 'polypeptide(L)'
;MIVGSMFRVALTRVLYFAVSASMLLVVNSVNAQIYEWKVADGGNGHAYTILSNPPDTQPMNWWQARSIAEEAGGHLATFSNRAEAEWVFENVVNHAWVFPTPAGPWIGALHDGVTTIRPQPGQGWRWIDGTLWNWAPWDDGLCAAPVSQCNKGPEDALLFSNPQCLASPSQSWTCAEPYGACTPCNDQVLTYYALVEYDMDCNQNGVNDRIELQFSLAPDRNDNLVPDECECLADINLDGSIDEHDLSILIGNWGEFGIGDLDEDGIVGQSDLMLLYEFWGPCVYCSVC
;
A
#
# COMPACT_ATOMS: atom_id res chain seq x y z
N MET A 1 71.99 -24.07 36.76
CA MET A 1 71.71 -22.86 37.55
C MET A 1 71.34 -21.76 36.54
N ILE A 2 70.08 -21.33 36.55
CA ILE A 2 69.54 -20.04 36.05
C ILE A 2 69.53 -19.85 34.51
N VAL A 3 68.37 -20.10 33.87
CA VAL A 3 67.31 -19.14 33.41
C VAL A 3 67.63 -18.44 32.08
N GLY A 4 66.72 -18.61 31.11
CA GLY A 4 66.73 -17.94 29.82
C GLY A 4 66.16 -16.51 29.84
N SER A 5 66.51 -15.71 28.85
CA SER A 5 65.85 -14.45 28.46
C SER A 5 66.14 -14.23 26.97
N MET A 6 65.13 -14.26 26.09
CA MET A 6 64.25 -13.15 25.69
C MET A 6 64.99 -11.96 25.06
N PHE A 7 64.89 -11.82 23.74
CA PHE A 7 64.71 -10.52 23.08
C PHE A 7 63.73 -10.69 21.91
N ARG A 8 62.54 -10.08 22.08
CA ARG A 8 61.45 -10.03 21.11
C ARG A 8 61.68 -8.86 20.15
N VAL A 9 61.52 -9.11 18.86
CA VAL A 9 61.47 -8.08 17.81
C VAL A 9 60.11 -7.37 17.91
N ALA A 10 60.13 -6.03 17.97
CA ALA A 10 58.97 -5.18 18.02
C ALA A 10 58.24 -5.18 16.66
N LEU A 11 57.00 -5.67 16.63
CA LEU A 11 56.07 -5.50 15.52
C LEU A 11 55.19 -4.27 15.83
N THR A 12 55.36 -3.24 15.02
CA THR A 12 54.63 -1.97 15.05
C THR A 12 53.15 -2.22 14.77
N ARG A 13 52.27 -1.87 15.72
CA ARG A 13 50.81 -1.92 15.56
C ARG A 13 50.35 -0.80 14.62
N VAL A 14 49.82 -1.16 13.45
CA VAL A 14 49.01 -0.26 12.62
C VAL A 14 47.58 -0.38 13.12
N LEU A 15 47.12 0.62 13.88
CA LEU A 15 45.71 0.78 14.25
C LEU A 15 44.99 1.45 13.07
N TYR A 16 44.16 0.69 12.34
CA TYR A 16 43.16 1.26 11.45
C TYR A 16 42.04 1.82 12.32
N PHE A 17 41.95 3.15 12.43
CA PHE A 17 40.74 3.81 12.91
C PHE A 17 39.70 3.74 11.80
N ALA A 18 38.78 2.78 11.89
CA ALA A 18 37.54 2.83 11.12
C ALA A 18 36.70 3.97 11.71
N VAL A 19 36.68 5.12 11.02
CA VAL A 19 35.68 6.15 11.28
C VAL A 19 34.39 5.62 10.68
N SER A 20 33.53 4.99 11.49
CA SER A 20 32.16 4.73 11.10
C SER A 20 31.47 6.09 11.00
N ALA A 21 31.39 6.63 9.79
CA ALA A 21 30.49 7.72 9.50
C ALA A 21 29.06 7.16 9.66
N SER A 22 28.51 7.26 10.86
CA SER A 22 27.07 7.11 11.08
C SER A 22 26.42 8.24 10.30
N MET A 23 26.02 7.94 9.07
CA MET A 23 25.15 8.79 8.28
C MET A 23 23.83 8.81 9.03
N LEU A 24 23.62 9.82 9.89
CA LEU A 24 22.29 10.15 10.35
C LEU A 24 21.53 10.55 9.09
N LEU A 25 20.79 9.60 8.51
CA LEU A 25 19.68 9.92 7.65
C LEU A 25 18.75 10.76 8.52
N VAL A 26 18.74 12.07 8.29
CA VAL A 26 17.60 12.89 8.66
C VAL A 26 16.50 12.42 7.71
N VAL A 27 15.77 11.39 8.14
CA VAL A 27 14.48 11.08 7.53
C VAL A 27 13.65 12.32 7.82
N ASN A 28 13.44 13.16 6.81
CA ASN A 28 12.37 14.14 6.88
C ASN A 28 11.11 13.28 7.01
N SER A 29 10.64 13.07 8.24
CA SER A 29 9.33 12.50 8.44
C SER A 29 8.35 13.49 7.85
N VAL A 30 7.88 13.20 6.65
CA VAL A 30 6.60 13.73 6.20
C VAL A 30 5.63 13.14 7.21
N ASN A 31 5.13 13.97 8.12
CA ASN A 31 4.16 13.55 9.12
C ASN A 31 2.85 13.34 8.36
N ALA A 32 2.75 12.21 7.66
CA ALA A 32 1.53 11.78 7.01
C ALA A 32 0.49 11.62 8.12
N GLN A 33 -0.51 12.49 8.12
CA GLN A 33 -1.53 12.48 9.15
C GLN A 33 -2.39 11.23 8.97
N ILE A 34 -2.37 10.36 9.97
CA ILE A 34 -3.17 9.14 10.01
C ILE A 34 -4.51 9.43 10.67
N TYR A 35 -5.59 8.97 10.05
CA TYR A 35 -6.97 9.12 10.52
C TYR A 35 -7.56 7.73 10.77
N GLU A 36 -7.85 7.41 12.02
CA GLU A 36 -8.42 6.12 12.41
C GLU A 36 -9.95 6.21 12.56
N TRP A 37 -10.69 5.32 11.89
CA TRP A 37 -12.13 5.19 12.12
C TRP A 37 -12.40 4.16 13.21
N LYS A 38 -12.28 4.62 14.45
CA LYS A 38 -12.36 3.77 15.64
C LYS A 38 -13.65 2.96 15.70
N VAL A 39 -13.53 1.68 16.08
CA VAL A 39 -14.68 0.82 16.40
C VAL A 39 -15.57 1.44 17.47
N ALA A 40 -14.97 2.12 18.46
CA ALA A 40 -15.68 2.82 19.53
C ALA A 40 -16.60 3.95 19.01
N ASP A 41 -16.27 4.52 17.85
CA ASP A 41 -17.04 5.59 17.19
C ASP A 41 -17.95 5.03 16.07
N GLY A 42 -18.11 3.70 16.00
CA GLY A 42 -18.93 3.01 15.00
C GLY A 42 -18.22 2.69 13.69
N GLY A 43 -16.88 2.77 13.67
CA GLY A 43 -16.06 2.43 12.51
C GLY A 43 -15.61 0.98 12.44
N ASN A 44 -14.80 0.69 11.41
CA ASN A 44 -14.18 -0.61 11.15
C ASN A 44 -12.86 -0.81 11.92
N GLY A 45 -12.33 0.22 12.58
CA GLY A 45 -11.02 0.18 13.23
C GLY A 45 -9.85 0.51 12.30
N HIS A 46 -10.09 0.60 10.99
CA HIS A 46 -9.05 0.86 10.01
C HIS A 46 -8.53 2.30 10.12
N ALA A 47 -7.33 2.52 9.63
CA ALA A 47 -6.71 3.83 9.55
C ALA A 47 -6.41 4.23 8.10
N TYR A 48 -6.50 5.52 7.82
CA TYR A 48 -6.38 6.07 6.48
C TYR A 48 -5.37 7.22 6.44
N THR A 49 -4.62 7.32 5.35
CA THR A 49 -3.70 8.43 5.10
C THR A 49 -3.65 8.77 3.61
N ILE A 50 -3.10 9.95 3.30
CA ILE A 50 -2.84 10.38 1.92
C ILE A 50 -1.34 10.41 1.69
N LEU A 51 -0.86 9.63 0.73
CA LEU A 51 0.54 9.60 0.31
C LEU A 51 0.71 10.16 -1.10
N SER A 52 1.91 10.65 -1.41
CA SER A 52 2.30 11.16 -2.73
C SER A 52 3.53 10.44 -3.27
N ASN A 53 3.75 10.51 -4.59
CA ASN A 53 4.90 9.91 -5.25
C ASN A 53 6.11 10.86 -5.19
N PRO A 54 7.25 10.48 -4.56
CA PRO A 54 8.43 11.34 -4.52
C PRO A 54 9.14 11.47 -5.88
N PRO A 55 9.48 12.69 -6.34
CA PRO A 55 9.10 13.98 -5.77
C PRO A 55 7.64 14.31 -6.10
N ASP A 56 6.88 14.86 -5.14
CA ASP A 56 5.43 15.19 -5.15
C ASP A 56 4.94 16.13 -6.28
N THR A 57 5.81 16.37 -7.25
CA THR A 57 5.63 17.17 -8.45
C THR A 57 5.31 16.32 -9.68
N GLN A 58 5.44 14.99 -9.60
CA GLN A 58 5.12 14.09 -10.71
C GLN A 58 3.75 13.43 -10.48
N PRO A 59 2.87 13.44 -11.50
CA PRO A 59 1.64 12.68 -11.42
C PRO A 59 1.94 11.18 -11.36
N MET A 60 1.07 10.43 -10.69
CA MET A 60 1.14 8.99 -10.55
C MET A 60 -0.02 8.31 -11.29
N ASN A 61 0.26 7.17 -11.91
CA ASN A 61 -0.78 6.24 -12.34
C ASN A 61 -1.22 5.34 -11.17
N TRP A 62 -2.25 4.52 -11.39
CA TRP A 62 -2.78 3.65 -10.36
C TRP A 62 -1.77 2.63 -9.83
N TRP A 63 -0.95 2.05 -10.71
CA TRP A 63 0.08 1.07 -10.33
C TRP A 63 1.15 1.67 -9.42
N GLN A 64 1.56 2.92 -9.68
CA GLN A 64 2.47 3.66 -8.80
C GLN A 64 1.81 3.98 -7.46
N ALA A 65 0.52 4.34 -7.47
CA ALA A 65 -0.23 4.58 -6.24
C ALA A 65 -0.33 3.33 -5.37
N ARG A 66 -0.55 2.16 -6.00
CA ARG A 66 -0.54 0.85 -5.33
C ARG A 66 0.83 0.54 -4.72
N SER A 67 1.91 0.68 -5.49
CA SER A 67 3.28 0.48 -5.00
C SER A 67 3.56 1.33 -3.76
N ILE A 68 3.16 2.61 -3.76
CA ILE A 68 3.37 3.52 -2.62
C ILE A 68 2.54 3.11 -1.41
N ALA A 69 1.33 2.58 -1.61
CA ALA A 69 0.51 2.08 -0.52
C ALA A 69 1.15 0.84 0.12
N GLU A 70 1.56 -0.13 -0.71
CA GLU A 70 2.20 -1.38 -0.30
C GLU A 70 3.55 -1.11 0.39
N GLU A 71 4.40 -0.25 -0.17
CA GLU A 71 5.66 0.20 0.44
C GLU A 71 5.48 0.91 1.79
N ALA A 72 4.27 1.44 2.06
CA ALA A 72 3.94 2.09 3.32
C ALA A 72 3.29 1.14 4.33
N GLY A 73 3.20 -0.15 4.02
CA GLY A 73 2.56 -1.17 4.85
C GLY A 73 1.03 -1.12 4.83
N GLY A 74 0.44 -0.61 3.75
CA GLY A 74 -1.01 -0.57 3.58
C GLY A 74 -1.41 -0.99 2.17
N HIS A 75 -2.66 -0.74 1.82
CA HIS A 75 -3.14 -0.91 0.46
C HIS A 75 -3.94 0.31 0.02
N LEU A 76 -4.22 0.44 -1.27
CA LEU A 76 -5.14 1.47 -1.72
C LEU A 76 -6.51 1.22 -1.11
N ALA A 77 -7.11 2.27 -0.55
CA ALA A 77 -8.31 2.14 0.25
C ALA A 77 -9.47 1.51 -0.52
N THR A 78 -10.16 0.61 0.15
CA THR A 78 -11.37 -0.08 -0.30
C THR A 78 -12.53 0.33 0.60
N PHE A 79 -13.77 0.05 0.19
CA PHE A 79 -14.93 0.45 0.98
C PHE A 79 -16.00 -0.63 0.98
N SER A 80 -16.10 -1.32 2.11
CA SER A 80 -17.08 -2.36 2.40
C SER A 80 -18.53 -1.82 2.42
N ASN A 81 -18.70 -0.55 2.80
CA ASN A 81 -20.01 0.06 2.96
C ASN A 81 -19.99 1.59 2.77
N ARG A 82 -21.19 2.15 2.61
CA ARG A 82 -21.37 3.59 2.36
C ARG A 82 -20.90 4.48 3.51
N ALA A 83 -21.13 4.07 4.76
CA ALA A 83 -20.79 4.88 5.92
C ALA A 83 -19.26 5.05 6.06
N GLU A 84 -18.51 4.00 5.76
CA GLU A 84 -17.04 4.00 5.71
C GLU A 84 -16.51 5.03 4.74
N ALA A 85 -16.93 4.96 3.48
CA ALA A 85 -16.46 5.92 2.50
C ALA A 85 -16.95 7.35 2.77
N GLU A 86 -18.14 7.54 3.36
CA GLU A 86 -18.62 8.87 3.75
C GLU A 86 -17.71 9.43 4.84
N TRP A 87 -17.38 8.63 5.85
CA TRP A 87 -16.46 9.00 6.92
C TRP A 87 -15.06 9.32 6.37
N VAL A 88 -14.50 8.47 5.51
CA VAL A 88 -13.18 8.68 4.90
C VAL A 88 -13.17 9.93 4.03
N PHE A 89 -14.24 10.15 3.27
CA PHE A 89 -14.37 11.37 2.48
C PHE A 89 -14.37 12.62 3.37
N GLU A 90 -15.21 12.66 4.39
CA GLU A 90 -15.38 13.82 5.27
C GLU A 90 -14.14 14.14 6.10
N ASN A 91 -13.45 13.12 6.61
CA ASN A 91 -12.35 13.29 7.56
C ASN A 91 -10.97 13.34 6.89
N VAL A 92 -10.81 12.69 5.74
CA VAL A 92 -9.50 12.50 5.09
C VAL A 92 -9.43 13.25 3.76
N VAL A 93 -10.38 13.00 2.86
CA VAL A 93 -10.28 13.40 1.45
C VAL A 93 -10.76 14.83 1.19
N ASN A 94 -11.78 15.33 1.91
CA ASN A 94 -12.47 16.60 1.64
C ASN A 94 -11.65 17.85 2.01
N HIS A 95 -10.49 17.98 1.39
CA HIS A 95 -9.56 19.09 1.53
C HIS A 95 -9.10 19.56 0.16
N ALA A 96 -9.11 20.88 -0.07
CA ALA A 96 -8.73 21.45 -1.36
C ALA A 96 -7.31 21.06 -1.83
N TRP A 97 -6.37 20.80 -0.91
CA TRP A 97 -5.00 20.42 -1.25
C TRP A 97 -4.89 18.99 -1.81
N VAL A 98 -5.85 18.11 -1.49
CA VAL A 98 -5.95 16.73 -2.02
C VAL A 98 -6.40 16.72 -3.48
N PHE A 99 -6.99 17.82 -3.95
CA PHE A 99 -7.44 18.05 -5.33
C PHE A 99 -6.67 19.20 -5.98
N PRO A 100 -5.35 19.06 -6.21
CA PRO A 100 -4.56 20.06 -6.93
C PRO A 100 -5.01 20.16 -8.40
N THR A 101 -5.72 19.15 -8.88
CA THR A 101 -6.48 19.13 -10.11
C THR A 101 -7.89 18.58 -9.84
N PRO A 102 -8.78 18.49 -10.85
CA PRO A 102 -10.07 17.83 -10.69
C PRO A 102 -10.01 16.35 -10.28
N ALA A 103 -8.84 15.70 -10.36
CA ALA A 103 -8.61 14.36 -9.86
C ALA A 103 -8.01 14.39 -8.45
N GLY A 104 -8.67 13.70 -7.52
CA GLY A 104 -8.18 13.42 -6.18
C GLY A 104 -7.43 12.09 -6.13
N PRO A 105 -7.30 11.48 -4.94
CA PRO A 105 -6.45 10.32 -4.73
C PRO A 105 -7.01 9.06 -5.41
N TRP A 106 -6.08 8.21 -5.86
CA TRP A 106 -6.39 6.85 -6.30
C TRP A 106 -6.92 6.01 -5.13
N ILE A 107 -7.85 5.09 -5.45
CA ILE A 107 -8.43 4.12 -4.53
C ILE A 107 -8.33 2.70 -5.09
N GLY A 108 -8.54 1.70 -4.24
CA GLY A 108 -8.26 0.29 -4.51
C GLY A 108 -9.29 -0.43 -5.37
N ALA A 109 -9.77 0.18 -6.46
CA ALA A 109 -10.72 -0.46 -7.36
C ALA A 109 -10.18 -0.55 -8.79
N LEU A 110 -10.32 -1.75 -9.38
CA LEU A 110 -9.95 -2.05 -10.76
C LEU A 110 -11.11 -2.66 -11.53
N HIS A 111 -11.08 -2.51 -12.85
CA HIS A 111 -11.99 -3.19 -13.77
C HIS A 111 -11.33 -4.43 -14.40
N ASP A 112 -12.07 -5.52 -14.54
CA ASP A 112 -11.66 -6.81 -15.16
C ASP A 112 -11.32 -6.76 -16.67
N GLY A 113 -11.18 -5.57 -17.26
CA GLY A 113 -10.56 -5.40 -18.57
C GLY A 113 -11.47 -5.46 -19.80
N VAL A 114 -12.81 -5.43 -19.69
CA VAL A 114 -13.67 -5.32 -20.88
C VAL A 114 -14.96 -4.52 -20.61
N THR A 115 -15.01 -3.25 -21.00
CA THR A 115 -16.06 -2.72 -21.91
C THR A 115 -15.83 -1.23 -22.26
N THR A 116 -16.12 -0.88 -23.51
CA THR A 116 -16.10 0.48 -24.05
C THR A 116 -17.40 1.27 -23.77
N ILE A 117 -18.17 0.90 -22.75
CA ILE A 117 -19.50 1.50 -22.52
C ILE A 117 -19.78 1.59 -21.02
N ARG A 118 -19.81 2.83 -20.51
CA ARG A 118 -20.34 3.30 -19.22
C ARG A 118 -20.47 2.22 -18.12
N PRO A 119 -19.52 2.14 -17.18
CA PRO A 119 -19.64 1.21 -16.07
C PRO A 119 -20.86 1.57 -15.20
N GLN A 120 -21.78 0.61 -15.04
CA GLN A 120 -22.80 0.63 -14.00
C GLN A 120 -22.20 0.00 -12.73
N PRO A 121 -22.66 0.39 -11.52
CA PRO A 121 -22.27 -0.31 -10.29
C PRO A 121 -22.47 -1.83 -10.45
N GLY A 122 -21.41 -2.61 -10.24
CA GLY A 122 -21.43 -4.07 -10.30
C GLY A 122 -21.16 -4.72 -11.67
N GLN A 123 -20.76 -3.97 -12.70
CA GLN A 123 -20.25 -4.55 -13.95
C GLN A 123 -18.73 -4.39 -14.03
N GLY A 124 -17.99 -5.49 -13.81
CA GLY A 124 -16.54 -5.60 -14.04
C GLY A 124 -15.63 -4.95 -13.00
N TRP A 125 -16.14 -4.05 -12.15
CA TRP A 125 -15.38 -3.47 -11.04
C TRP A 125 -15.24 -4.43 -9.85
N ARG A 126 -14.04 -4.47 -9.29
CA ARG A 126 -13.71 -5.16 -8.04
C ARG A 126 -12.80 -4.31 -7.19
N TRP A 127 -12.99 -4.38 -5.88
CA TRP A 127 -11.99 -3.90 -4.92
C TRP A 127 -10.79 -4.86 -4.90
N ILE A 128 -9.62 -4.34 -4.57
CA ILE A 128 -8.36 -5.08 -4.46
C ILE A 128 -8.22 -5.90 -3.18
N ASP A 129 -9.24 -5.89 -2.32
CA ASP A 129 -9.33 -6.73 -1.11
C ASP A 129 -10.45 -7.77 -1.25
N GLY A 130 -11.05 -7.88 -2.44
CA GLY A 130 -12.18 -8.77 -2.70
C GLY A 130 -13.50 -8.36 -2.06
N THR A 131 -13.59 -7.21 -1.38
CA THR A 131 -14.86 -6.75 -0.78
C THR A 131 -15.97 -6.64 -1.83
N LEU A 132 -17.18 -7.00 -1.42
CA LEU A 132 -18.31 -7.05 -2.34
C LEU A 132 -18.82 -5.65 -2.67
N TRP A 133 -18.91 -5.38 -3.97
CA TRP A 133 -19.48 -4.14 -4.49
C TRP A 133 -21.00 -4.09 -4.29
N ASN A 134 -21.45 -3.46 -3.20
CA ASN A 134 -22.88 -3.32 -2.89
C ASN A 134 -23.43 -1.89 -3.03
N TRP A 135 -22.55 -0.91 -3.26
CA TRP A 135 -22.89 0.51 -3.34
C TRP A 135 -21.77 1.29 -4.07
N ALA A 136 -22.06 2.51 -4.56
CA ALA A 136 -21.04 3.43 -5.06
C ALA A 136 -21.61 4.85 -5.26
N PRO A 137 -20.87 5.92 -4.91
CA PRO A 137 -21.21 7.30 -5.21
C PRO A 137 -20.65 7.69 -6.58
N TRP A 138 -21.12 7.04 -7.65
CA TRP A 138 -20.64 7.34 -9.00
C TRP A 138 -20.88 8.80 -9.37
N ASP A 139 -19.83 9.48 -9.84
CA ASP A 139 -20.00 10.76 -10.52
C ASP A 139 -20.42 10.51 -11.98
N ASP A 140 -21.58 11.05 -12.37
CA ASP A 140 -21.89 11.19 -13.80
C ASP A 140 -20.88 12.14 -14.48
N GLY A 141 -20.19 13.01 -13.73
CA GLY A 141 -19.38 14.12 -14.22
C GLY A 141 -18.09 13.78 -14.97
N LEU A 142 -17.65 12.51 -14.99
CA LEU A 142 -16.43 12.10 -15.73
C LEU A 142 -16.62 10.79 -16.52
N CYS A 143 -17.49 9.87 -16.09
CA CYS A 143 -17.83 8.66 -16.85
C CYS A 143 -19.13 8.83 -17.70
N ALA A 144 -19.94 9.91 -17.56
CA ALA A 144 -21.12 10.13 -18.42
C ALA A 144 -20.83 11.01 -19.64
N ALA A 145 -21.11 10.48 -20.83
CA ALA A 145 -21.27 11.31 -22.02
C ALA A 145 -22.57 12.14 -21.95
N PRO A 146 -22.55 13.45 -22.31
CA PRO A 146 -21.49 14.15 -23.01
C PRO A 146 -20.89 15.29 -22.17
N VAL A 147 -19.93 15.01 -21.30
CA VAL A 147 -18.81 15.95 -21.13
C VAL A 147 -17.69 15.54 -22.09
N SER A 148 -17.81 16.02 -23.32
CA SER A 148 -16.78 15.97 -24.37
C SER A 148 -15.55 16.84 -24.04
N GLN A 149 -15.21 16.98 -22.75
CA GLN A 149 -14.40 18.08 -22.23
C GLN A 149 -13.16 17.63 -21.47
N CYS A 150 -12.93 16.32 -21.31
CA CYS A 150 -11.71 15.77 -20.72
C CYS A 150 -11.14 14.68 -21.67
N ASN A 151 -9.88 14.82 -22.09
CA ASN A 151 -9.21 13.73 -22.81
C ASN A 151 -9.01 12.57 -21.83
N LYS A 152 -9.23 11.35 -22.31
CA LYS A 152 -9.34 10.14 -21.50
C LYS A 152 -8.13 9.23 -21.73
N GLY A 153 -7.54 8.74 -20.65
CA GLY A 153 -6.74 7.50 -20.69
C GLY A 153 -7.64 6.26 -20.49
N PRO A 154 -7.05 5.08 -20.27
CA PRO A 154 -7.77 3.87 -19.81
C PRO A 154 -8.77 4.15 -18.67
N GLU A 155 -9.91 3.45 -18.68
CA GLU A 155 -11.01 3.58 -17.71
C GLU A 155 -11.08 2.35 -16.78
N ASP A 156 -9.92 1.86 -16.31
CA ASP A 156 -9.76 0.59 -15.59
C ASP A 156 -9.42 0.72 -14.10
N ALA A 157 -9.30 1.95 -13.58
CA ALA A 157 -9.04 2.25 -12.17
C ALA A 157 -9.92 3.41 -11.64
N LEU A 158 -10.18 3.46 -10.32
CA LEU A 158 -10.96 4.53 -9.69
C LEU A 158 -10.16 5.50 -8.83
N LEU A 159 -10.67 6.74 -8.79
CA LEU A 159 -10.20 7.82 -7.92
C LEU A 159 -11.37 8.70 -7.44
N PHE A 160 -11.14 9.51 -6.40
CA PHE A 160 -12.08 10.55 -5.98
C PHE A 160 -12.09 11.75 -6.95
N SER A 161 -13.27 12.26 -7.30
CA SER A 161 -13.42 13.34 -8.29
C SER A 161 -13.82 14.68 -7.67
N ASN A 162 -13.33 15.78 -8.26
CA ASN A 162 -13.80 17.15 -8.04
C ASN A 162 -13.88 17.91 -9.37
N PRO A 163 -14.72 17.47 -10.33
CA PRO A 163 -14.77 18.03 -11.69
C PRO A 163 -15.23 19.50 -11.74
N GLN A 164 -15.83 19.98 -10.66
CA GLN A 164 -16.32 21.35 -10.53
C GLN A 164 -15.33 22.27 -9.79
N CYS A 165 -14.18 21.74 -9.35
CA CYS A 165 -13.16 22.48 -8.59
C CYS A 165 -13.77 23.22 -7.38
N LEU A 166 -14.68 22.54 -6.67
CA LEU A 166 -15.30 23.08 -5.47
C LEU A 166 -14.29 23.07 -4.32
N ALA A 167 -14.33 24.11 -3.48
CA ALA A 167 -13.50 24.17 -2.27
C ALA A 167 -13.83 23.06 -1.26
N SER A 168 -15.07 22.57 -1.30
CA SER A 168 -15.55 21.40 -0.57
C SER A 168 -16.19 20.46 -1.59
N PRO A 169 -15.43 19.49 -2.13
CA PRO A 169 -15.97 18.51 -3.06
C PRO A 169 -17.14 17.72 -2.48
N SER A 170 -17.88 17.05 -3.35
CA SER A 170 -18.80 15.97 -2.99
C SER A 170 -18.07 14.63 -2.96
N GLN A 171 -18.56 13.68 -2.16
CA GLN A 171 -18.10 12.30 -2.25
C GLN A 171 -18.53 11.72 -3.61
N SER A 172 -17.59 11.59 -4.53
CA SER A 172 -17.86 11.06 -5.86
C SER A 172 -16.63 10.36 -6.47
N TRP A 173 -16.86 9.28 -7.20
CA TRP A 173 -15.81 8.46 -7.83
C TRP A 173 -15.87 8.49 -9.35
N THR A 174 -14.71 8.33 -9.98
CA THR A 174 -14.56 8.32 -11.44
C THR A 174 -13.50 7.35 -11.94
N CYS A 175 -13.71 6.92 -13.18
CA CYS A 175 -12.85 6.10 -14.03
C CYS A 175 -12.06 6.99 -15.01
N ALA A 176 -10.81 7.36 -14.73
CA ALA A 176 -10.01 8.13 -15.69
C ALA A 176 -8.51 8.02 -15.41
N GLU A 177 -7.74 7.55 -16.39
CA GLU A 177 -6.30 7.81 -16.41
C GLU A 177 -5.95 9.24 -16.86
N PRO A 178 -4.86 9.82 -16.33
CA PRO A 178 -4.66 11.26 -16.18
C PRO A 178 -4.05 11.93 -17.43
N TYR A 179 -4.75 11.91 -18.57
CA TYR A 179 -4.27 12.60 -19.77
C TYR A 179 -5.35 13.47 -20.43
N GLY A 180 -5.58 14.67 -19.91
CA GLY A 180 -6.45 15.65 -20.57
C GLY A 180 -6.63 16.97 -19.84
N ALA A 181 -7.22 17.97 -20.50
CA ALA A 181 -7.69 19.19 -19.85
C ALA A 181 -9.16 19.01 -19.48
N CYS A 182 -9.62 19.45 -18.30
CA CYS A 182 -11.05 19.50 -17.96
C CYS A 182 -11.54 20.95 -17.84
N THR A 183 -12.58 21.31 -18.59
CA THR A 183 -13.37 22.54 -18.34
C THR A 183 -14.50 22.24 -17.35
N PRO A 184 -14.82 23.10 -16.37
CA PRO A 184 -14.46 24.52 -16.26
C PRO A 184 -13.10 24.83 -15.60
N CYS A 185 -12.36 23.80 -15.17
CA CYS A 185 -11.14 24.01 -14.40
C CYS A 185 -9.92 24.46 -15.22
N ASN A 186 -9.93 24.36 -16.57
CA ASN A 186 -8.80 24.70 -17.45
C ASN A 186 -7.47 23.98 -17.10
N ASP A 187 -7.53 22.96 -16.24
CA ASP A 187 -6.40 22.26 -15.64
C ASP A 187 -6.28 20.84 -16.20
N GLN A 188 -5.06 20.28 -16.13
CA GLN A 188 -4.81 18.89 -16.48
C GLN A 188 -5.48 17.96 -15.46
N VAL A 189 -6.06 16.84 -15.89
CA VAL A 189 -6.53 15.77 -14.98
C VAL A 189 -5.31 14.98 -14.56
N LEU A 190 -4.70 15.32 -13.43
CA LEU A 190 -3.51 14.66 -12.92
C LEU A 190 -3.72 14.27 -11.46
N THR A 191 -3.41 13.02 -11.15
CA THR A 191 -3.46 12.50 -9.79
C THR A 191 -2.06 12.48 -9.21
N TYR A 192 -1.91 13.01 -7.99
CA TYR A 192 -0.63 13.07 -7.28
C TYR A 192 -0.65 12.28 -5.98
N TYR A 193 -1.79 11.69 -5.64
CA TYR A 193 -2.06 11.16 -4.32
C TYR A 193 -2.65 9.75 -4.39
N ALA A 194 -2.30 8.95 -3.40
CA ALA A 194 -2.89 7.65 -3.09
C ALA A 194 -3.63 7.78 -1.76
N LEU A 195 -4.86 7.28 -1.69
CA LEU A 195 -5.53 7.08 -0.41
C LEU A 195 -5.17 5.68 0.06
N VAL A 196 -4.42 5.63 1.16
CA VAL A 196 -3.90 4.39 1.73
C VAL A 196 -4.73 4.04 2.95
N GLU A 197 -5.06 2.77 3.07
CA GLU A 197 -5.75 2.15 4.17
C GLU A 197 -4.84 1.14 4.87
N TYR A 198 -4.98 1.07 6.19
CA TYR A 198 -4.31 0.14 7.07
C TYR A 198 -5.36 -0.59 7.88
N ASP A 199 -5.31 -1.92 7.88
CA ASP A 199 -5.86 -2.66 9.01
C ASP A 199 -4.98 -2.36 10.22
N MET A 200 -5.63 -2.17 11.36
CA MET A 200 -5.02 -1.70 12.58
C MET A 200 -5.07 -2.77 13.67
N ASP A 201 -5.78 -3.87 13.48
CA ASP A 201 -5.87 -5.04 14.36
C ASP A 201 -6.26 -6.24 13.48
N CYS A 202 -5.37 -6.57 12.54
CA CYS A 202 -5.70 -7.52 11.47
C CYS A 202 -6.13 -8.89 12.02
N ASN A 203 -5.47 -9.34 13.09
CA ASN A 203 -5.69 -10.63 13.73
C ASN A 203 -6.86 -10.59 14.74
N GLN A 204 -7.48 -9.41 14.93
CA GLN A 204 -8.59 -9.10 15.82
C GLN A 204 -8.34 -9.56 17.26
N ASN A 205 -7.08 -9.53 17.71
CA ASN A 205 -6.71 -9.93 19.05
C ASN A 205 -6.96 -8.81 20.08
N GLY A 206 -7.36 -7.62 19.62
CA GLY A 206 -7.67 -6.45 20.44
C GLY A 206 -6.45 -5.61 20.80
N VAL A 207 -5.29 -5.92 20.23
CA VAL A 207 -4.06 -5.13 20.27
C VAL A 207 -3.83 -4.59 18.87
N ASN A 208 -3.53 -3.31 18.79
CA ASN A 208 -3.31 -2.68 17.51
C ASN A 208 -1.99 -3.17 16.87
N ASP A 209 -1.98 -3.48 15.58
CA ASP A 209 -0.81 -3.97 14.83
C ASP A 209 0.43 -3.09 15.07
N ARG A 210 0.28 -1.76 15.08
CA ARG A 210 1.41 -0.84 15.36
C ARG A 210 1.95 -0.97 16.78
N ILE A 211 1.10 -1.29 17.76
CA ILE A 211 1.51 -1.60 19.12
C ILE A 211 2.23 -2.95 19.12
N GLU A 212 1.74 -3.94 18.38
CA GLU A 212 2.37 -5.25 18.30
C GLU A 212 3.79 -5.13 17.72
N LEU A 213 3.95 -4.42 16.60
CA LEU A 213 5.25 -4.12 15.99
C LEU A 213 6.17 -3.34 16.93
N GLN A 214 5.67 -2.28 17.59
CA GLN A 214 6.47 -1.45 18.50
C GLN A 214 7.03 -2.24 19.69
N PHE A 215 6.28 -3.23 20.19
CA PHE A 215 6.67 -4.04 21.34
C PHE A 215 7.18 -5.44 20.95
N SER A 216 7.39 -5.69 19.65
CA SER A 216 7.81 -7.00 19.11
C SER A 216 6.92 -8.15 19.58
N LEU A 217 5.60 -7.90 19.62
CA LEU A 217 4.57 -8.89 19.94
C LEU A 217 4.14 -9.66 18.68
N ALA A 218 4.29 -9.06 17.51
CA ALA A 218 4.15 -9.72 16.21
C ALA A 218 5.46 -9.54 15.40
N PRO A 219 5.86 -10.55 14.61
CA PRO A 219 6.99 -10.45 13.70
C PRO A 219 6.66 -9.58 12.49
N ASP A 220 7.66 -8.86 11.98
CA ASP A 220 7.66 -8.08 10.73
C ASP A 220 9.06 -8.25 10.17
N ARG A 221 9.23 -9.23 9.28
CA ARG A 221 10.56 -9.71 8.89
C ARG A 221 11.07 -9.07 7.61
N ASN A 222 10.17 -8.62 6.75
CA ASN A 222 10.46 -7.81 5.59
C ASN A 222 10.53 -6.30 5.93
N ASP A 223 10.36 -5.93 7.21
CA ASP A 223 10.44 -4.57 7.74
C ASP A 223 9.48 -3.58 7.03
N ASN A 224 8.35 -4.08 6.52
CA ASN A 224 7.40 -3.29 5.75
C ASN A 224 6.32 -2.60 6.62
N LEU A 225 6.44 -2.72 7.94
CA LEU A 225 5.54 -2.13 8.94
C LEU A 225 4.14 -2.74 8.97
N VAL A 226 3.99 -3.97 8.47
CA VAL A 226 2.82 -4.81 8.62
C VAL A 226 3.24 -6.08 9.36
N PRO A 227 2.50 -6.52 10.39
CA PRO A 227 2.80 -7.80 11.01
C PRO A 227 2.70 -8.94 9.99
N ASP A 228 3.68 -9.85 9.96
CA ASP A 228 3.73 -10.95 8.98
C ASP A 228 2.44 -11.80 9.01
N GLU A 229 1.74 -11.90 10.15
CA GLU A 229 0.46 -12.63 10.26
C GLU A 229 -0.72 -11.93 9.59
N CYS A 230 -0.60 -10.63 9.35
CA CYS A 230 -1.49 -9.83 8.51
C CYS A 230 -1.13 -9.94 7.02
N GLU A 231 0.01 -10.55 6.71
CA GLU A 231 0.55 -10.67 5.36
C GLU A 231 0.46 -12.10 4.86
N CYS A 232 0.04 -12.28 3.61
CA CYS A 232 0.06 -13.59 2.96
C CYS A 232 1.42 -13.86 2.30
N LEU A 233 2.53 -13.54 2.98
CA LEU A 233 3.87 -13.58 2.37
C LEU A 233 4.19 -14.92 1.73
N ALA A 234 3.74 -16.01 2.35
CA ALA A 234 4.02 -17.36 1.87
C ALA A 234 2.95 -17.94 0.94
N ASP A 235 1.91 -17.18 0.55
CA ASP A 235 0.95 -17.58 -0.50
C ASP A 235 1.55 -17.18 -1.86
N ILE A 236 2.52 -17.97 -2.30
CA ILE A 236 3.34 -17.68 -3.48
C ILE A 236 2.50 -17.82 -4.76
N ASN A 237 1.46 -18.65 -4.73
CA ASN A 237 0.60 -18.91 -5.89
C ASN A 237 -0.65 -17.99 -5.94
N LEU A 238 -0.92 -17.23 -4.88
CA LEU A 238 -2.04 -16.30 -4.70
C LEU A 238 -3.41 -16.97 -4.77
N ASP A 239 -3.55 -18.17 -4.20
CA ASP A 239 -4.81 -18.91 -4.13
C ASP A 239 -5.59 -18.72 -2.82
N GLY A 240 -5.05 -17.89 -1.91
CA GLY A 240 -5.61 -17.56 -0.61
C GLY A 240 -5.28 -18.59 0.47
N SER A 241 -4.39 -19.53 0.20
CA SER A 241 -3.93 -20.54 1.16
C SER A 241 -2.42 -20.72 1.06
N ILE A 242 -1.78 -20.93 2.21
CA ILE A 242 -0.36 -21.27 2.30
C ILE A 242 -0.28 -22.77 2.52
N ASP A 243 -0.02 -23.52 1.45
CA ASP A 243 -0.09 -24.98 1.43
C ASP A 243 1.06 -25.67 0.67
N GLU A 244 0.90 -26.96 0.35
CA GLU A 244 1.93 -27.71 -0.39
C GLU A 244 2.26 -27.16 -1.78
N HIS A 245 1.35 -26.40 -2.40
CA HIS A 245 1.57 -25.77 -3.70
C HIS A 245 2.58 -24.65 -3.56
N ASP A 246 2.48 -23.80 -2.54
CA ASP A 246 3.47 -22.75 -2.26
C ASP A 246 4.81 -23.36 -1.88
N LEU A 247 4.80 -24.41 -1.05
CA LEU A 247 6.01 -25.15 -0.71
C LEU A 247 6.71 -25.68 -1.98
N SER A 248 5.93 -26.17 -2.94
CA SER A 248 6.48 -26.67 -4.20
C SER A 248 7.14 -25.57 -5.04
N ILE A 249 6.60 -24.34 -5.00
CA ILE A 249 7.15 -23.19 -5.68
C ILE A 249 8.41 -22.69 -4.96
N LEU A 250 8.38 -22.60 -3.63
CA LEU A 250 9.53 -22.20 -2.80
C LEU A 250 10.71 -23.15 -3.04
N ILE A 251 10.50 -24.46 -2.88
CA ILE A 251 11.55 -25.46 -3.12
C ILE A 251 12.01 -25.45 -4.60
N GLY A 252 11.12 -25.12 -5.53
CA GLY A 252 11.45 -24.97 -6.95
C GLY A 252 12.49 -23.88 -7.24
N ASN A 253 12.58 -22.87 -6.38
CA ASN A 253 13.52 -21.74 -6.50
C ASN A 253 14.73 -21.84 -5.55
N TRP A 254 14.93 -22.97 -4.86
CA TRP A 254 15.94 -23.11 -3.81
C TRP A 254 17.37 -22.76 -4.26
N GLY A 255 18.01 -21.84 -3.53
CA GLY A 255 19.37 -21.37 -3.75
C GLY A 255 19.53 -20.33 -4.85
N GLU A 256 18.43 -19.87 -5.45
CA GLU A 256 18.39 -18.81 -6.44
C GLU A 256 17.63 -17.58 -5.88
N PHE A 257 17.67 -16.46 -6.60
CA PHE A 257 16.73 -15.35 -6.38
C PHE A 257 15.37 -15.72 -6.98
N GLY A 258 14.26 -15.37 -6.32
CA GLY A 258 12.94 -15.60 -6.90
C GLY A 258 11.79 -15.34 -5.94
N ILE A 259 10.58 -15.66 -6.39
CA ILE A 259 9.31 -15.46 -5.66
C ILE A 259 9.18 -16.29 -4.36
N GLY A 260 10.18 -17.11 -4.03
CA GLY A 260 10.23 -17.85 -2.77
C GLY A 260 11.18 -17.25 -1.74
N ASP A 261 11.76 -16.08 -2.02
CA ASP A 261 12.63 -15.31 -1.12
C ASP A 261 11.72 -14.41 -0.27
N LEU A 262 11.23 -14.98 0.83
CA LEU A 262 10.18 -14.44 1.68
C LEU A 262 10.73 -13.49 2.75
N ASP A 263 12.00 -13.60 3.12
CA ASP A 263 12.67 -12.64 4.02
C ASP A 263 13.51 -11.59 3.29
N GLU A 264 13.45 -11.58 1.96
CA GLU A 264 14.15 -10.66 1.06
C GLU A 264 15.68 -10.59 1.29
N ASP A 265 16.28 -11.68 1.77
CA ASP A 265 17.74 -11.75 2.01
C ASP A 265 18.56 -11.95 0.72
N GLY A 266 17.86 -12.19 -0.40
CA GLY A 266 18.42 -12.38 -1.73
C GLY A 266 18.65 -13.83 -2.11
N ILE A 267 18.27 -14.82 -1.29
CA ILE A 267 18.37 -16.24 -1.64
C ILE A 267 17.19 -17.05 -1.09
N VAL A 268 16.56 -17.88 -1.92
CA VAL A 268 15.57 -18.85 -1.40
C VAL A 268 16.29 -19.97 -0.64
N GLY A 269 15.99 -20.12 0.65
CA GLY A 269 16.68 -21.04 1.54
C GLY A 269 15.87 -21.46 2.75
N GLN A 270 16.62 -21.83 3.81
CA GLN A 270 16.02 -22.40 5.01
C GLN A 270 15.20 -21.37 5.79
N SER A 271 15.57 -20.09 5.74
CA SER A 271 14.83 -19.02 6.39
C SER A 271 13.43 -18.88 5.77
N ASP A 272 13.33 -18.85 4.45
CA ASP A 272 12.05 -18.79 3.72
C ASP A 272 11.17 -20.00 3.99
N LEU A 273 11.78 -21.19 4.01
CA LEU A 273 11.05 -22.41 4.34
C LEU A 273 10.44 -22.35 5.75
N MET A 274 11.15 -21.76 6.71
CA MET A 274 10.63 -21.57 8.06
C MET A 274 9.46 -20.59 8.08
N LEU A 275 9.51 -19.52 7.29
CA LEU A 275 8.40 -18.57 7.14
C LEU A 275 7.17 -19.23 6.53
N LEU A 276 7.35 -20.01 5.47
CA LEU A 276 6.24 -20.74 4.86
C LEU A 276 5.54 -21.67 5.85
N TYR A 277 6.29 -22.36 6.71
CA TYR A 277 5.69 -23.20 7.75
C TYR A 277 5.10 -22.42 8.93
N GLU A 278 5.59 -21.21 9.21
CA GLU A 278 5.06 -20.33 10.26
C GLU A 278 3.64 -19.86 9.92
N PHE A 279 3.38 -19.58 8.64
CA PHE A 279 2.08 -19.11 8.14
C PHE A 279 1.22 -20.20 7.50
N TRP A 280 1.54 -21.48 7.72
CA TRP A 280 0.83 -22.60 7.08
C TRP A 280 -0.68 -22.61 7.39
N GLY A 281 -1.50 -22.59 6.35
CA GLY A 281 -2.96 -22.60 6.48
C GLY A 281 -3.66 -21.55 5.61
N PRO A 282 -4.96 -21.32 5.84
CA PRO A 282 -5.72 -20.33 5.07
C PRO A 282 -5.19 -18.91 5.39
N CYS A 283 -5.00 -18.10 4.36
CA CYS A 283 -4.66 -16.71 4.55
C CYS A 283 -5.93 -15.85 4.62
N VAL A 284 -6.36 -15.55 5.85
CA VAL A 284 -7.67 -14.91 6.13
C VAL A 284 -7.59 -13.40 6.32
N TYR A 285 -6.39 -12.86 6.51
CA TYR A 285 -6.15 -11.45 6.87
C TYR A 285 -5.53 -10.64 5.73
N CYS A 286 -5.59 -11.17 4.52
CA CYS A 286 -5.07 -10.57 3.30
C CYS A 286 -5.77 -9.23 3.02
N SER A 287 -5.17 -8.14 3.47
CA SER A 287 -5.49 -6.79 3.02
C SER A 287 -4.96 -6.53 1.59
N VAL A 288 -4.19 -7.48 1.04
CA VAL A 288 -3.56 -7.43 -0.30
C VAL A 288 -3.84 -8.72 -1.11
N CYS A 289 -5.13 -9.09 -1.18
CA CYS A 289 -5.80 -10.01 -2.13
C CYS A 289 -6.11 -9.39 -3.52
#